data_AF-A0A535CBR2-F1
#
_entry.id   AF-A0A535CBR2-F1
#
_cell.length_a   1.000
_cell.length_b   1.000
_cell.length_c   1.000
_cell.angle_alpha   90.00
_cell.angle_beta   90.00
_cell.angle_gamma   90.00
#
_symmetry.space_group_name_H-M   'P 1'
#
loop_
_entity.id
_entity.type
_entity.pdbx_description
1 polymer ?
#
loop_
_entity_poly.entity_id
_entity_poly.type
_entity_poly.pdbx_seq_one_letter_code
_entity_poly.pdbx_strand_id
1 'polypeptide(L)'
;MANCPPIIEVVYCLFEEFFDGILASAPHDVEIHNTTFNHIWDDAWQMYGNLYHINFHHNFCYGAGPSLDHTFTAQANSDPGTVYIHHNVIDTTTRLVFWGRYGRDDAGVRESIALSTHGTPTVHTWPRKFYYNTIVTGQTVGGVYVGWGLYGATATNSQATHEVYNNIFHVIDGRPGGRDFYATTGREIYDGNVYWHYQVGSPWRLLHMSTGINNGTLTTVSQLRASQAFLDSQAYYAPGWENSGLSVDPQLDSTYKPQTASCQTGAVNLTTKGWPGTASYEAWRGAMNPS
;
A
#
# COMPACT_ATOMS: atom_id res chain seq x y z
N MET A 1 16.11 -19.69 7.20
CA MET A 1 15.22 -20.51 6.34
C MET A 1 15.83 -20.47 4.94
N ALA A 2 16.03 -21.62 4.30
CA ALA A 2 16.60 -21.64 2.96
C ALA A 2 15.54 -21.14 1.97
N ASN A 3 15.87 -20.10 1.19
CA ASN A 3 15.02 -19.60 0.11
C ASN A 3 14.85 -20.72 -0.92
N CYS A 4 13.66 -21.31 -0.98
CA CYS A 4 13.23 -21.93 -2.22
C CYS A 4 13.04 -20.77 -3.21
N PRO A 5 13.70 -20.76 -4.38
CA PRO A 5 13.46 -19.71 -5.37
C PRO A 5 11.97 -19.68 -5.73
N PRO A 6 11.43 -18.51 -6.11
CA PRO A 6 10.06 -18.42 -6.60
C PRO A 6 9.87 -19.41 -7.77
N ILE A 7 8.70 -20.05 -7.82
CA ILE A 7 8.36 -20.94 -8.93
C ILE A 7 8.18 -20.11 -10.21
N ILE A 8 7.80 -18.84 -10.06
CA ILE A 8 7.61 -17.87 -11.14
C ILE A 8 8.33 -16.56 -10.80
N GLU A 9 9.29 -16.19 -11.64
CA GLU A 9 10.01 -14.90 -11.56
C GLU A 9 9.69 -14.06 -12.81
N VAL A 10 9.21 -12.83 -12.61
CA VAL A 10 9.04 -11.82 -13.67
C VAL A 10 10.01 -10.69 -13.39
N VAL A 11 11.06 -10.58 -14.21
CA VAL A 11 12.17 -9.67 -13.96
C VAL A 11 12.63 -8.95 -15.23
N TYR A 12 13.01 -7.68 -15.09
CA TYR A 12 13.53 -6.85 -16.18
C TYR A 12 12.61 -6.77 -17.41
N CYS A 13 11.30 -6.82 -17.17
CA CYS A 13 10.28 -6.70 -18.23
C CYS A 13 9.77 -5.26 -18.38
N LEU A 14 9.16 -4.98 -19.53
CA LEU A 14 8.33 -3.80 -19.78
C LEU A 14 6.94 -4.28 -20.19
N PHE A 15 5.94 -3.93 -19.39
CA PHE A 15 4.52 -4.04 -19.73
C PHE A 15 4.03 -2.65 -20.13
N GLU A 16 3.53 -2.50 -21.36
CA GLU A 16 3.16 -1.20 -21.90
C GLU A 16 1.78 -1.24 -22.56
N GLU A 17 0.93 -0.26 -22.23
CA GLU A 17 -0.41 -0.06 -22.83
C GLU A 17 -1.39 -1.24 -22.67
N PHE A 18 -1.31 -1.95 -21.54
CA PHE A 18 -2.27 -2.99 -21.20
C PHE A 18 -3.44 -2.47 -20.37
N PHE A 19 -4.58 -3.17 -20.46
CA PHE A 19 -5.69 -2.98 -19.53
C PHE A 19 -5.23 -3.36 -18.11
N ASP A 20 -4.87 -4.64 -17.93
CA ASP A 20 -4.13 -5.15 -16.77
C ASP A 20 -2.74 -5.60 -17.21
N GLY A 21 -1.71 -5.24 -16.46
CA GLY A 21 -0.35 -5.69 -16.75
C GLY A 21 -0.22 -7.21 -16.57
N ILE A 22 -0.60 -7.69 -15.38
CA ILE A 22 -0.65 -9.11 -15.04
C ILE A 22 -1.96 -9.40 -14.33
N LEU A 23 -2.65 -10.47 -14.74
CA LEU A 23 -3.84 -11.00 -14.07
C LEU A 23 -3.52 -12.39 -13.50
N ALA A 24 -3.68 -12.58 -12.19
CA ALA A 24 -3.34 -13.84 -11.54
C ALA A 24 -4.42 -14.34 -10.57
N SER A 25 -4.87 -15.58 -10.80
CA SER A 25 -5.83 -16.31 -9.95
C SER A 25 -5.10 -17.25 -8.99
N ALA A 26 -5.33 -17.09 -7.69
CA ALA A 26 -4.68 -17.81 -6.61
C ALA A 26 -3.15 -17.95 -6.77
N PRO A 27 -2.41 -16.88 -7.11
CA PRO A 27 -0.96 -16.98 -7.27
C PRO A 27 -0.27 -17.31 -5.95
N HIS A 28 0.79 -18.11 -6.07
CA HIS A 28 1.71 -18.37 -4.99
C HIS A 28 3.12 -18.63 -5.52
N ASP A 29 4.14 -18.41 -4.68
CA ASP A 29 5.56 -18.55 -5.02
C ASP A 29 5.96 -17.69 -6.23
N VAL A 30 5.54 -16.42 -6.21
CA VAL A 30 5.75 -15.46 -7.31
C VAL A 30 6.63 -14.30 -6.85
N GLU A 31 7.65 -14.00 -7.63
CA GLU A 31 8.48 -12.81 -7.47
C GLU A 31 8.40 -11.95 -8.73
N ILE A 32 8.08 -10.66 -8.56
CA ILE A 32 8.00 -9.70 -9.67
C ILE A 32 8.84 -8.50 -9.28
N HIS A 33 9.91 -8.28 -10.01
CA HIS A 33 10.84 -7.22 -9.66
C HIS A 33 11.60 -6.60 -10.81
N ASN A 34 12.16 -5.41 -10.54
CA ASN A 34 12.93 -4.65 -11.53
C ASN A 34 12.21 -4.53 -12.88
N THR A 35 10.88 -4.50 -12.84
CA THR A 35 10.00 -4.49 -14.00
C THR A 35 9.29 -3.14 -14.07
N THR A 36 9.04 -2.69 -15.30
CA THR A 36 8.31 -1.45 -15.55
C THR A 36 6.92 -1.75 -16.09
N PHE A 37 5.91 -1.20 -15.43
CA PHE A 37 4.52 -1.16 -15.84
C PHE A 37 4.21 0.25 -16.32
N ASN A 38 4.25 0.48 -17.64
CA ASN A 38 4.03 1.78 -18.26
C ASN A 38 2.62 1.87 -18.86
N HIS A 39 1.89 2.92 -18.50
CA HIS A 39 0.57 3.23 -19.03
C HIS A 39 -0.45 2.10 -18.86
N ILE A 40 -0.46 1.46 -17.68
CA ILE A 40 -1.45 0.43 -17.34
C ILE A 40 -2.78 1.07 -16.91
N TRP A 41 -3.90 0.53 -17.40
CA TRP A 41 -5.22 1.16 -17.26
C TRP A 41 -5.90 0.89 -15.93
N ASP A 42 -6.00 -0.38 -15.53
CA ASP A 42 -6.74 -0.79 -14.33
C ASP A 42 -5.77 -1.25 -13.24
N ASP A 43 -5.03 -2.35 -13.46
CA ASP A 43 -4.09 -2.90 -12.48
C ASP A 43 -2.74 -3.31 -13.07
N ALA A 44 -1.61 -2.82 -12.50
CA ALA A 44 -0.28 -3.34 -12.87
C ALA A 44 -0.18 -4.84 -12.57
N TRP A 45 -0.76 -5.24 -11.43
CA TRP A 45 -0.98 -6.64 -11.10
C TRP A 45 -2.29 -6.79 -10.33
N GLN A 46 -3.29 -7.40 -10.98
CA GLN A 46 -4.51 -7.82 -10.31
C GLN A 46 -4.31 -9.17 -9.64
N MET A 47 -4.34 -9.17 -8.31
CA MET A 47 -4.20 -10.36 -7.48
C MET A 47 -5.57 -10.77 -6.92
N TYR A 48 -5.99 -12.00 -7.19
CA TYR A 48 -7.25 -12.52 -6.66
C TYR A 48 -7.15 -13.99 -6.25
N GLY A 49 -7.80 -14.39 -5.15
CA GLY A 49 -7.74 -15.76 -4.62
C GLY A 49 -6.44 -16.07 -3.85
N ASN A 50 -6.57 -16.92 -2.82
CA ASN A 50 -5.53 -17.51 -1.96
C ASN A 50 -4.02 -17.16 -2.17
N LEU A 51 -3.62 -15.93 -1.85
CA LEU A 51 -2.26 -15.40 -2.08
C LEU A 51 -1.26 -15.82 -0.97
N TYR A 52 -0.11 -16.39 -1.32
CA TYR A 52 1.02 -16.61 -0.39
C TYR A 52 2.37 -16.71 -1.12
N HIS A 53 3.48 -16.46 -0.42
CA HIS A 53 4.83 -16.39 -0.97
C HIS A 53 4.93 -15.46 -2.19
N ILE A 54 4.42 -14.24 -2.02
CA ILE A 54 4.44 -13.21 -3.06
C ILE A 54 5.48 -12.16 -2.71
N ASN A 55 6.33 -11.82 -3.65
CA ASN A 55 7.31 -10.74 -3.51
C ASN A 55 7.25 -9.77 -4.70
N PHE A 56 6.64 -8.59 -4.52
CA PHE A 56 6.52 -7.56 -5.56
C PHE A 56 7.41 -6.37 -5.20
N HIS A 57 8.54 -6.19 -5.89
CA HIS A 57 9.49 -5.16 -5.48
C HIS A 57 10.36 -4.51 -6.55
N HIS A 58 10.88 -3.31 -6.26
CA HIS A 58 11.79 -2.61 -7.17
C HIS A 58 11.18 -2.37 -8.56
N ASN A 59 9.85 -2.32 -8.66
CA ASN A 59 9.13 -2.05 -9.89
C ASN A 59 8.82 -0.56 -10.03
N PHE A 60 8.69 -0.12 -11.29
CA PHE A 60 8.15 1.19 -11.63
C PHE A 60 6.77 1.02 -12.25
N CYS A 61 5.74 1.56 -11.59
CA CYS A 61 4.36 1.56 -12.09
C CYS A 61 3.97 2.99 -12.48
N TYR A 62 4.13 3.33 -13.76
CA TYR A 62 3.73 4.61 -14.34
C TYR A 62 2.29 4.51 -14.86
N GLY A 63 1.31 4.67 -13.97
CA GLY A 63 -0.09 4.32 -14.20
C GLY A 63 -0.65 3.59 -13.00
N ALA A 64 -1.47 2.55 -13.24
CA ALA A 64 -2.01 1.73 -12.17
C ALA A 64 -0.92 1.00 -11.39
N GLY A 65 -1.11 0.82 -10.09
CA GLY A 65 -0.26 -0.06 -9.27
C GLY A 65 -0.91 -1.44 -9.05
N PRO A 66 -0.41 -2.24 -8.09
CA PRO A 66 -0.98 -3.54 -7.78
C PRO A 66 -2.35 -3.40 -7.09
N SER A 67 -3.24 -4.34 -7.35
CA SER A 67 -4.60 -4.37 -6.81
C SER A 67 -4.91 -5.67 -6.09
N LEU A 68 -5.94 -5.61 -5.25
CA LEU A 68 -6.50 -6.76 -4.57
C LEU A 68 -7.96 -6.94 -4.96
N ASP A 69 -8.34 -8.13 -5.38
CA ASP A 69 -9.73 -8.44 -5.69
C ASP A 69 -10.35 -9.32 -4.60
N HIS A 70 -11.46 -8.85 -4.02
CA HIS A 70 -12.21 -9.50 -2.95
C HIS A 70 -13.38 -10.37 -3.45
N THR A 71 -13.53 -10.59 -4.76
CA THR A 71 -14.64 -11.37 -5.36
C THR A 71 -14.45 -12.88 -5.34
N PHE A 72 -13.28 -13.36 -4.91
CA PHE A 72 -13.00 -14.78 -4.74
C PHE A 72 -13.79 -15.40 -3.59
N THR A 73 -13.93 -16.73 -3.59
CA THR A 73 -14.53 -17.47 -2.46
C THR A 73 -13.49 -17.70 -1.37
N ALA A 74 -13.84 -17.56 -0.09
CA ALA A 74 -12.96 -17.91 1.04
C ALA A 74 -12.33 -19.29 0.83
N GLN A 75 -11.03 -19.31 0.55
CA GLN A 75 -10.21 -20.50 0.52
C GLN A 75 -9.22 -20.43 1.68
N ALA A 76 -8.84 -21.59 2.20
CA ALA A 76 -7.83 -21.68 3.24
C ALA A 76 -6.46 -21.25 2.69
N ASN A 77 -5.82 -20.28 3.33
CA ASN A 77 -4.47 -19.86 3.02
C ASN A 77 -3.48 -20.73 3.78
N SER A 78 -2.59 -21.40 3.03
CA SER A 78 -1.59 -22.28 3.60
C SER A 78 -0.46 -21.52 4.29
N ASP A 79 -0.15 -20.30 3.83
CA ASP A 79 0.90 -19.47 4.41
C ASP A 79 0.56 -17.96 4.40
N PRO A 80 -0.41 -17.53 5.22
CA PRO A 80 -0.89 -16.15 5.26
C PRO A 80 0.17 -15.19 5.81
N GLY A 81 0.18 -13.96 5.29
CA GLY A 81 1.12 -12.91 5.73
C GLY A 81 2.48 -12.94 5.02
N THR A 82 2.62 -13.77 4.00
CA THR A 82 3.81 -13.89 3.13
C THR A 82 3.64 -13.16 1.80
N VAL A 83 2.77 -12.15 1.76
CA VAL A 83 2.64 -11.20 0.64
C VAL A 83 3.44 -9.95 0.98
N TYR A 84 4.54 -9.74 0.27
CA TYR A 84 5.46 -8.63 0.42
C TYR A 84 5.37 -7.70 -0.79
N ILE A 85 5.15 -6.41 -0.54
CA ILE A 85 5.12 -5.37 -1.56
C ILE A 85 6.07 -4.27 -1.10
N HIS A 86 7.23 -4.14 -1.72
CA HIS A 86 8.27 -3.24 -1.21
C HIS A 86 9.15 -2.58 -2.25
N HIS A 87 9.71 -1.41 -1.94
CA HIS A 87 10.65 -0.73 -2.83
C HIS A 87 10.10 -0.44 -4.24
N ASN A 88 8.77 -0.32 -4.40
CA ASN A 88 8.18 0.05 -5.68
C ASN A 88 7.96 1.56 -5.76
N VAL A 89 8.11 2.09 -6.95
CA VAL A 89 7.62 3.43 -7.30
C VAL A 89 6.29 3.25 -8.02
N ILE A 90 5.23 3.86 -7.49
CA ILE A 90 3.90 3.88 -8.10
C ILE A 90 3.52 5.33 -8.33
N ASP A 91 3.38 5.73 -9.58
CA ASP A 91 3.07 7.10 -9.98
C ASP A 91 1.93 7.13 -11.00
N THR A 92 0.73 7.46 -10.53
CA THR A 92 -0.48 7.56 -11.38
C THR A 92 -0.56 8.87 -12.15
N THR A 93 0.27 9.86 -11.82
CA THR A 93 0.17 11.23 -12.35
C THR A 93 0.77 11.37 -13.74
N THR A 94 1.57 10.38 -14.14
CA THR A 94 2.35 10.40 -15.39
C THR A 94 1.53 10.01 -16.61
N ARG A 95 0.42 9.28 -16.44
CA ARG A 95 -0.38 8.71 -17.54
C ARG A 95 -1.87 8.80 -17.22
N LEU A 96 -2.61 9.48 -18.09
CA LEU A 96 -4.08 9.44 -18.05
C LEU A 96 -4.59 8.22 -18.83
N VAL A 97 -5.67 7.63 -18.33
CA VAL A 97 -6.32 6.46 -18.90
C VAL A 97 -7.78 6.78 -19.21
N PHE A 98 -8.35 6.07 -20.19
CA PHE A 98 -9.75 6.21 -20.52
C PHE A 98 -10.62 5.54 -19.45
N TRP A 99 -11.69 6.21 -19.05
CA TRP A 99 -12.70 5.70 -18.11
C TRP A 99 -14.07 5.68 -18.78
N GLY A 100 -14.89 4.71 -18.38
CA GLY A 100 -16.20 4.48 -18.97
C GLY A 100 -16.12 3.74 -20.30
N ARG A 101 -17.28 3.39 -20.88
CA ARG A 101 -17.33 2.81 -22.23
C ARG A 101 -17.46 3.93 -23.25
N TYR A 102 -16.72 3.82 -24.35
CA TYR A 102 -16.82 4.78 -25.46
C TYR A 102 -18.29 4.98 -25.88
N GLY A 103 -18.71 6.25 -25.99
CA GLY A 103 -20.07 6.62 -26.36
C GLY A 103 -21.09 6.68 -25.21
N ARG A 104 -20.66 6.51 -23.95
CA ARG A 104 -21.50 6.80 -22.78
C ARG A 104 -21.21 8.17 -22.19
N ASP A 105 -22.22 8.79 -21.58
CA ASP A 105 -22.11 10.11 -20.94
C ASP A 105 -21.16 10.13 -19.73
N ASP A 106 -20.85 8.96 -19.16
CA ASP A 106 -19.89 8.78 -18.07
C ASP A 106 -18.45 8.50 -18.54
N ALA A 107 -18.20 8.55 -19.85
CA ALA A 107 -16.88 8.35 -20.41
C ALA A 107 -15.99 9.59 -20.24
N GLY A 108 -14.69 9.38 -20.00
CA GLY A 108 -13.74 10.46 -19.81
C GLY A 108 -12.31 9.98 -19.71
N VAL A 109 -11.43 10.87 -19.26
CA VAL A 109 -10.04 10.56 -18.93
C VAL A 109 -9.80 10.82 -17.45
N ARG A 110 -9.00 9.96 -16.81
CA ARG A 110 -8.64 10.08 -15.39
C ARG A 110 -7.24 9.53 -15.16
N GLU A 111 -6.65 9.80 -14.00
CA GLU A 111 -5.50 9.03 -13.54
C GLU A 111 -5.92 7.61 -13.15
N SER A 112 -5.03 6.63 -13.34
CA SER A 112 -5.22 5.27 -12.85
C SER A 112 -5.28 5.22 -11.31
N ILE A 113 -5.58 4.05 -10.75
CA ILE A 113 -5.61 3.85 -9.30
C ILE A 113 -4.26 3.29 -8.84
N ALA A 114 -3.61 3.96 -7.88
CA ALA A 114 -2.30 3.54 -7.39
C ALA A 114 -2.36 2.21 -6.62
N LEU A 115 -3.41 2.02 -5.82
CA LEU A 115 -3.67 0.82 -5.05
C LEU A 115 -5.19 0.58 -5.04
N SER A 116 -5.66 -0.24 -5.98
CA SER A 116 -7.07 -0.57 -6.18
C SER A 116 -7.50 -1.75 -5.31
N THR A 117 -8.79 -1.76 -4.98
CA THR A 117 -9.47 -2.92 -4.40
C THR A 117 -10.72 -3.20 -5.20
N HIS A 118 -10.87 -4.41 -5.71
CA HIS A 118 -12.05 -4.86 -6.46
C HIS A 118 -12.98 -5.67 -5.56
N GLY A 119 -14.28 -5.65 -5.86
CA GLY A 119 -15.30 -6.33 -5.07
C GLY A 119 -15.60 -5.67 -3.73
N THR A 120 -16.45 -6.33 -2.92
CA THR A 120 -16.82 -5.80 -1.60
C THR A 120 -15.82 -6.27 -0.55
N PRO A 121 -15.10 -5.37 0.14
CA PRO A 121 -14.03 -5.74 1.08
C PRO A 121 -14.51 -6.47 2.33
N THR A 122 -15.82 -6.66 2.52
CA THR A 122 -16.39 -7.21 3.77
C THR A 122 -16.18 -8.72 3.93
N VAL A 123 -15.84 -9.44 2.86
CA VAL A 123 -15.87 -10.91 2.88
C VAL A 123 -14.49 -11.51 3.19
N HIS A 124 -13.40 -10.91 2.67
CA HIS A 124 -12.06 -11.48 2.79
C HIS A 124 -11.02 -10.39 3.03
N THR A 125 -10.13 -10.61 3.99
CA THR A 125 -9.00 -9.72 4.27
C THR A 125 -7.69 -10.44 3.96
N TRP A 126 -6.72 -9.72 3.40
CA TRP A 126 -5.39 -10.25 3.14
C TRP A 126 -4.32 -9.39 3.80
N PRO A 127 -3.77 -9.86 4.93
CA PRO A 127 -2.60 -9.25 5.53
C PRO A 127 -1.43 -9.26 4.55
N ARG A 128 -0.82 -8.09 4.35
CA ARG A 128 0.39 -7.92 3.54
C ARG A 128 1.42 -7.14 4.32
N LYS A 129 2.69 -7.30 3.93
CA LYS A 129 3.81 -6.49 4.38
C LYS A 129 4.09 -5.46 3.30
N PHE A 130 3.81 -4.20 3.57
CA PHE A 130 3.90 -3.10 2.61
C PHE A 130 4.94 -2.08 3.08
N TYR A 131 6.14 -2.06 2.50
CA TYR A 131 7.23 -1.28 3.08
C TYR A 131 8.22 -0.67 2.08
N TYR A 132 8.79 0.49 2.42
CA TYR A 132 9.71 1.23 1.55
C TYR A 132 9.16 1.50 0.12
N ASN A 133 7.85 1.64 -0.08
CA ASN A 133 7.30 2.06 -1.38
C ASN A 133 7.21 3.59 -1.47
N THR A 134 7.34 4.14 -2.68
CA THR A 134 7.02 5.54 -2.96
C THR A 134 5.76 5.59 -3.84
N ILE A 135 4.70 6.19 -3.32
CA ILE A 135 3.40 6.32 -3.99
C ILE A 135 3.15 7.80 -4.25
N VAL A 136 3.01 8.15 -5.52
CA VAL A 136 2.60 9.47 -5.99
C VAL A 136 1.28 9.29 -6.73
N THR A 137 0.23 9.93 -6.25
CA THR A 137 -1.09 9.76 -6.86
C THR A 137 -1.92 11.02 -6.80
N GLY A 138 -2.60 11.35 -7.89
CA GLY A 138 -3.48 12.49 -8.03
C GLY A 138 -4.92 12.06 -8.27
N GLN A 139 -5.64 12.85 -9.07
CA GLN A 139 -7.10 12.85 -9.08
C GLN A 139 -7.65 11.67 -9.87
N THR A 140 -8.40 10.80 -9.18
CA THR A 140 -9.14 9.70 -9.84
C THR A 140 -10.64 9.97 -9.75
N VAL A 141 -11.31 10.06 -10.90
CA VAL A 141 -12.77 10.07 -10.95
C VAL A 141 -13.30 8.73 -10.41
N GLY A 142 -14.04 8.79 -9.30
CA GLY A 142 -14.62 7.62 -8.62
C GLY A 142 -13.70 6.93 -7.60
N GLY A 143 -12.43 7.34 -7.49
CA GLY A 143 -11.52 6.84 -6.45
C GLY A 143 -11.86 7.44 -5.10
N VAL A 144 -12.28 6.62 -4.14
CA VAL A 144 -12.70 7.09 -2.80
C VAL A 144 -11.54 7.07 -1.79
N TYR A 145 -10.49 6.31 -2.08
CA TYR A 145 -9.35 6.05 -1.20
C TYR A 145 -8.13 5.53 -1.98
N VAL A 146 -6.94 5.62 -1.40
CA VAL A 146 -5.72 4.93 -1.85
C VAL A 146 -5.59 3.63 -1.08
N GLY A 147 -5.87 2.46 -1.66
CA GLY A 147 -6.14 1.24 -0.90
C GLY A 147 -4.94 0.54 -0.24
N TRP A 148 -4.27 1.16 0.74
CA TRP A 148 -3.15 0.53 1.46
C TRP A 148 -3.55 -0.20 2.75
N GLY A 149 -4.68 0.12 3.39
CA GLY A 149 -5.16 -0.58 4.60
C GLY A 149 -5.54 -2.06 4.40
N LEU A 150 -5.91 -2.77 5.47
CA LEU A 150 -6.27 -4.20 5.43
C LEU A 150 -7.66 -4.46 4.81
N TYR A 151 -8.60 -3.50 4.93
CA TYR A 151 -10.00 -3.55 4.46
C TYR A 151 -10.77 -4.84 4.80
N GLY A 152 -11.84 -4.72 5.60
CA GLY A 152 -12.84 -5.76 5.79
C GLY A 152 -13.30 -5.95 7.22
N ALA A 153 -14.22 -6.89 7.42
CA ALA A 153 -14.80 -7.16 8.74
C ALA A 153 -13.78 -7.85 9.66
N THR A 154 -13.64 -7.37 10.89
CA THR A 154 -12.77 -7.97 11.92
C THR A 154 -13.10 -9.45 12.22
N ALA A 155 -14.28 -9.93 11.83
CA ALA A 155 -14.70 -11.32 12.04
C ALA A 155 -14.18 -12.30 10.97
N THR A 156 -13.66 -11.85 9.81
CA THR A 156 -13.28 -12.76 8.72
C THR A 156 -11.77 -13.06 8.74
N ASN A 157 -11.47 -14.33 9.05
CA ASN A 157 -10.19 -15.05 8.97
C ASN A 157 -8.92 -14.33 9.47
N SER A 158 -8.60 -14.62 10.72
CA SER A 158 -7.31 -14.42 11.36
C SER A 158 -6.29 -15.46 10.91
N GLN A 159 -5.17 -15.04 10.30
CA GLN A 159 -3.94 -15.84 10.41
C GLN A 159 -2.64 -15.00 10.39
N ALA A 160 -2.65 -13.73 9.95
CA ALA A 160 -1.45 -12.87 9.97
C ALA A 160 -1.77 -11.38 10.21
N THR A 161 -0.75 -10.62 10.62
CA THR A 161 -0.83 -9.16 10.83
C THR A 161 -0.54 -8.41 9.53
N HIS A 162 -1.36 -7.42 9.18
CA HIS A 162 -1.11 -6.45 8.13
C HIS A 162 -0.14 -5.39 8.62
N GLU A 163 0.89 -5.09 7.86
CA GLU A 163 2.03 -4.33 8.35
C GLU A 163 2.55 -3.37 7.29
N VAL A 164 2.58 -2.08 7.62
CA VAL A 164 2.92 -1.00 6.68
C VAL A 164 4.01 -0.13 7.27
N TYR A 165 5.20 -0.14 6.66
CA TYR A 165 6.37 0.54 7.22
C TYR A 165 7.15 1.38 6.22
N ASN A 166 7.63 2.55 6.65
CA ASN A 166 8.64 3.32 5.91
C ASN A 166 8.27 3.69 4.46
N ASN A 167 6.98 3.77 4.12
CA ASN A 167 6.54 4.19 2.79
C ASN A 167 6.46 5.72 2.69
N ILE A 168 6.50 6.25 1.48
CA ILE A 168 6.13 7.64 1.17
C ILE A 168 4.79 7.63 0.43
N PHE A 169 3.78 8.27 1.01
CA PHE A 169 2.48 8.50 0.41
C PHE A 169 2.32 9.98 0.08
N HIS A 170 2.46 10.33 -1.21
CA HIS A 170 2.17 11.64 -1.75
C HIS A 170 0.85 11.60 -2.50
N VAL A 171 -0.22 12.05 -1.84
CA VAL A 171 -1.59 11.99 -2.36
C VAL A 171 -2.05 13.39 -2.72
N ILE A 172 -1.84 13.79 -3.97
CA ILE A 172 -2.01 15.15 -4.48
C ILE A 172 -3.47 15.61 -4.40
N ASP A 173 -4.43 14.73 -4.65
CA ASP A 173 -5.87 15.03 -4.60
C ASP A 173 -6.44 14.99 -3.16
N GLY A 174 -5.61 14.64 -2.18
CA GLY A 174 -5.93 14.65 -0.76
C GLY A 174 -6.96 13.63 -0.29
N ARG A 175 -7.26 12.60 -1.09
CA ARG A 175 -8.17 11.51 -0.70
C ARG A 175 -7.56 10.65 0.43
N PRO A 176 -8.37 9.97 1.26
CA PRO A 176 -7.90 9.14 2.36
C PRO A 176 -7.14 7.87 1.89
N GLY A 177 -6.33 7.29 2.78
CA GLY A 177 -5.54 6.07 2.52
C GLY A 177 -6.28 4.75 2.77
N GLY A 178 -7.53 4.83 3.21
CA GLY A 178 -8.32 3.68 3.62
C GLY A 178 -9.69 4.10 4.09
N ARG A 179 -10.58 3.13 4.35
CA ARG A 179 -11.86 3.42 5.02
C ARG A 179 -11.93 2.92 6.44
N ASP A 180 -11.38 1.75 6.77
CA ASP A 180 -11.59 1.11 8.07
C ASP A 180 -10.23 0.67 8.63
N PHE A 181 -9.77 1.36 9.68
CA PHE A 181 -8.53 1.06 10.40
C PHE A 181 -8.85 0.70 11.84
N TYR A 182 -8.29 -0.39 12.37
CA TYR A 182 -8.65 -0.93 13.68
C TYR A 182 -7.49 -0.94 14.68
N ALA A 183 -7.36 0.17 15.43
CA ALA A 183 -6.29 0.37 16.40
C ALA A 183 -6.37 -0.51 17.67
N THR A 184 -7.39 -1.35 17.79
CA THR A 184 -7.65 -2.16 18.99
C THR A 184 -7.42 -3.65 18.80
N THR A 185 -7.15 -4.10 17.57
CA THR A 185 -7.25 -5.53 17.23
C THR A 185 -5.92 -6.26 17.16
N GLY A 186 -4.80 -5.53 17.05
CA GLY A 186 -3.49 -6.12 16.77
C GLY A 186 -3.33 -6.71 15.37
N ARG A 187 -4.33 -6.55 14.49
CA ARG A 187 -4.30 -7.08 13.12
C ARG A 187 -3.59 -6.16 12.13
N GLU A 188 -3.37 -4.92 12.52
CA GLU A 188 -2.75 -3.92 11.68
C GLU A 188 -1.64 -3.21 12.46
N ILE A 189 -0.51 -2.97 11.81
CA ILE A 189 0.57 -2.12 12.35
C ILE A 189 1.02 -1.17 11.24
N TYR A 190 1.09 0.11 11.60
CA TYR A 190 1.50 1.21 10.74
C TYR A 190 2.61 1.95 11.46
N ASP A 191 3.80 2.10 10.88
CA ASP A 191 4.85 2.94 11.47
C ASP A 191 5.89 3.45 10.46
N GLY A 192 6.50 4.60 10.74
CA GLY A 192 7.57 5.15 9.91
C GLY A 192 7.12 5.68 8.56
N ASN A 193 5.82 5.77 8.27
CA ASN A 193 5.33 6.22 6.96
C ASN A 193 5.36 7.75 6.85
N VAL A 194 5.57 8.27 5.64
CA VAL A 194 5.47 9.71 5.32
C VAL A 194 4.16 9.96 4.60
N TYR A 195 3.41 10.95 5.08
CA TYR A 195 2.12 11.36 4.52
C TYR A 195 2.21 12.80 4.05
N TRP A 196 1.89 13.02 2.78
CA TRP A 196 1.87 14.35 2.18
C TRP A 196 0.61 14.58 1.33
N HIS A 197 0.10 15.82 1.39
CA HIS A 197 -1.06 16.31 0.65
C HIS A 197 -2.44 15.66 0.92
N TYR A 198 -2.58 14.87 1.99
CA TYR A 198 -3.90 14.46 2.51
C TYR A 198 -4.73 15.67 3.02
N GLN A 199 -5.39 16.41 2.11
CA GLN A 199 -6.08 17.69 2.39
C GLN A 199 -7.60 17.56 2.53
N VAL A 200 -8.24 16.64 1.80
CA VAL A 200 -9.71 16.49 1.75
C VAL A 200 -10.18 15.27 2.57
N GLY A 201 -9.24 14.55 3.18
CA GLY A 201 -9.50 13.39 4.02
C GLY A 201 -8.31 13.04 4.91
N SER A 202 -8.62 12.42 6.05
CA SER A 202 -7.63 11.80 6.92
C SER A 202 -7.00 10.58 6.23
N PRO A 203 -5.67 10.34 6.37
CA PRO A 203 -5.07 9.06 6.02
C PRO A 203 -5.79 7.87 6.66
N TRP A 204 -6.39 8.07 7.84
CA TRP A 204 -7.11 7.10 8.65
C TRP A 204 -8.63 7.37 8.68
N ARG A 205 -9.26 7.58 7.52
CA ARG A 205 -10.73 7.64 7.46
C ARG A 205 -11.32 6.38 8.11
N LEU A 206 -12.37 6.56 8.91
CA LEU A 206 -12.92 5.65 9.94
C LEU A 206 -11.86 4.83 10.70
N LEU A 207 -11.22 5.51 11.66
CA LEU A 207 -10.33 4.86 12.61
C LEU A 207 -11.11 4.39 13.84
N HIS A 208 -11.17 3.08 14.03
CA HIS A 208 -11.84 2.41 15.14
C HIS A 208 -10.88 2.35 16.34
N MET A 209 -11.29 3.02 17.42
CA MET A 209 -10.59 3.12 18.70
C MET A 209 -11.43 2.45 19.79
N SER A 210 -10.84 2.20 20.96
CA SER A 210 -11.53 1.67 22.13
C SER A 210 -12.62 2.61 22.65
N THR A 211 -12.53 3.91 22.35
CA THR A 211 -13.49 4.95 22.73
C THR A 211 -14.54 5.27 21.65
N GLY A 212 -14.49 4.60 20.49
CA GLY A 212 -15.42 4.81 19.38
C GLY A 212 -14.73 5.00 18.04
N ILE A 213 -15.44 5.57 17.07
CA ILE A 213 -14.95 5.72 15.69
C ILE A 213 -14.56 7.18 15.44
N ASN A 214 -13.32 7.41 15.03
CA ASN A 214 -12.89 8.69 14.48
C ASN A 214 -13.23 8.76 12.99
N ASN A 215 -14.16 9.64 12.61
CA ASN A 215 -14.56 9.82 11.22
C ASN A 215 -13.71 10.87 10.49
N GLY A 216 -12.41 10.61 10.38
CA GLY A 216 -11.50 11.38 9.53
C GLY A 216 -11.09 12.76 10.06
N THR A 217 -11.09 12.94 11.38
CA THR A 217 -10.67 14.21 12.03
C THR A 217 -9.18 14.26 12.38
N LEU A 218 -8.51 13.11 12.44
CA LEU A 218 -7.06 13.02 12.64
C LEU A 218 -6.40 13.09 11.27
N THR A 219 -5.93 14.25 10.84
CA THR A 219 -5.37 14.45 9.48
C THR A 219 -3.85 14.42 9.45
N THR A 220 -3.19 14.44 10.60
CA THR A 220 -1.73 14.42 10.72
C THR A 220 -1.26 13.32 11.68
N VAL A 221 -0.01 12.89 11.52
CA VAL A 221 0.63 11.93 12.43
C VAL A 221 0.70 12.47 13.86
N SER A 222 0.93 13.78 14.04
CA SER A 222 0.94 14.40 15.38
C SER A 222 -0.41 14.25 16.09
N GLN A 223 -1.51 14.48 15.37
CA GLN A 223 -2.85 14.28 15.92
C GLN A 223 -3.13 12.80 16.22
N LEU A 224 -2.69 11.88 15.37
CA LEU A 224 -2.80 10.44 15.64
C LEU A 224 -2.09 10.07 16.95
N ARG A 225 -0.85 10.52 17.14
CA ARG A 225 -0.05 10.25 18.36
C ARG A 225 -0.68 10.81 19.64
N ALA A 226 -1.40 11.92 19.53
CA ALA A 226 -2.13 12.50 20.65
C ALA A 226 -3.51 11.85 20.90
N SER A 227 -3.93 10.89 20.06
CA SER A 227 -5.26 10.29 20.10
C SER A 227 -5.29 8.96 20.86
N GLN A 228 -6.51 8.49 21.16
CA GLN A 228 -6.72 7.17 21.76
C GLN A 228 -6.22 6.02 20.87
N ALA A 229 -6.26 6.19 19.54
CA ALA A 229 -5.77 5.16 18.62
C ALA A 229 -4.28 4.81 18.84
N PHE A 230 -3.46 5.82 19.14
CA PHE A 230 -2.05 5.60 19.46
C PHE A 230 -1.91 4.74 20.72
N LEU A 231 -2.62 5.09 21.79
CA LEU A 231 -2.62 4.33 23.04
C LEU A 231 -3.15 2.90 22.85
N ASP A 232 -4.25 2.74 22.11
CA ASP A 232 -4.83 1.42 21.82
C ASP A 232 -3.82 0.52 21.09
N SER A 233 -3.09 1.10 20.13
CA SER A 233 -2.11 0.35 19.35
C SER A 233 -0.88 -0.11 20.13
N GLN A 234 -0.55 0.57 21.23
CA GLN A 234 0.57 0.19 22.11
C GLN A 234 0.35 -1.15 22.81
N ALA A 235 -0.90 -1.61 22.91
CA ALA A 235 -1.23 -2.91 23.51
C ALA A 235 -0.62 -4.11 22.77
N TYR A 236 -0.32 -3.96 21.47
CA TYR A 236 0.19 -5.04 20.61
C TYR A 236 1.41 -4.63 19.78
N TYR A 237 1.68 -3.33 19.64
CA TYR A 237 2.91 -2.80 19.05
C TYR A 237 3.45 -1.72 19.98
N ALA A 238 4.39 -2.09 20.86
CA ALA A 238 4.83 -1.24 21.98
C ALA A 238 5.18 0.23 21.62
N PRO A 239 5.79 0.53 20.46
CA PRO A 239 6.00 1.94 20.05
C PRO A 239 4.71 2.73 19.83
N GLY A 240 3.62 2.07 19.41
CA GLY A 240 2.38 2.70 18.96
C GLY A 240 2.42 3.01 17.46
N TRP A 241 1.24 3.08 16.83
CA TRP A 241 1.10 3.37 15.41
C TRP A 241 1.68 4.74 15.04
N GLU A 242 2.42 4.78 13.94
CA GLU A 242 3.10 5.96 13.42
C GLU A 242 3.95 6.69 14.46
N ASN A 243 4.52 5.99 15.44
CA ASN A 243 5.48 6.56 16.39
C ASN A 243 6.67 7.25 15.70
N SER A 244 7.10 6.70 14.56
CA SER A 244 8.19 7.21 13.71
C SER A 244 7.67 7.81 12.38
N GLY A 245 6.36 7.89 12.19
CA GLY A 245 5.72 8.47 11.02
C GLY A 245 5.94 9.99 10.86
N LEU A 246 5.67 10.52 9.67
CA LEU A 246 5.87 11.93 9.35
C LEU A 246 4.69 12.50 8.55
N SER A 247 4.31 13.74 8.83
CA SER A 247 3.42 14.54 7.97
C SER A 247 4.24 15.70 7.40
N VAL A 248 4.94 15.46 6.31
CA VAL A 248 5.92 16.40 5.74
C VAL A 248 5.98 16.22 4.22
N ASP A 249 6.31 17.29 3.50
CA ASP A 249 6.65 17.21 2.09
C ASP A 249 7.93 16.39 1.90
N PRO A 250 7.91 15.25 1.20
CA PRO A 250 9.12 14.49 0.92
C PRO A 250 10.06 15.21 -0.06
N GLN A 251 9.58 16.23 -0.79
CA GLN A 251 10.29 16.93 -1.87
C GLN A 251 10.91 15.93 -2.84
N LEU A 252 10.09 15.00 -3.37
CA LEU A 252 10.55 14.00 -4.33
C LEU A 252 11.13 14.67 -5.57
N ASP A 253 12.33 14.25 -5.99
CA ASP A 253 12.90 14.66 -7.27
C ASP A 253 12.29 13.87 -8.45
N SER A 254 12.74 14.15 -9.67
CA SER A 254 12.29 13.45 -10.88
C SER A 254 12.62 11.95 -10.92
N THR A 255 13.45 11.48 -9.99
CA THR A 255 13.81 10.07 -9.81
C THR A 255 13.18 9.48 -8.54
N TYR A 256 12.23 10.17 -7.93
CA TYR A 256 11.51 9.76 -6.72
C TYR A 256 12.39 9.62 -5.48
N LYS A 257 13.56 10.26 -5.45
CA LYS A 257 14.38 10.35 -4.25
C LYS A 257 13.85 11.48 -3.35
N PRO A 258 13.62 11.22 -2.05
CA PRO A 258 13.21 12.28 -1.13
C PRO A 258 14.37 13.24 -0.86
N GLN A 259 14.12 14.54 -0.99
CA GLN A 259 15.12 15.59 -0.68
C GLN A 259 14.99 16.12 0.76
N THR A 260 13.85 15.89 1.41
CA THR A 260 13.64 16.27 2.81
C THR A 260 14.45 15.38 3.75
N ALA A 261 15.35 15.97 4.54
CA ALA A 261 16.29 15.24 5.42
C ALA A 261 15.62 14.25 6.39
N SER A 262 14.44 14.57 6.92
CA SER A 262 13.68 13.66 7.79
C SER A 262 13.12 12.43 7.07
N CYS A 263 12.98 12.47 5.74
CA CYS A 263 12.62 11.30 4.93
C CYS A 263 13.85 10.44 4.59
N GLN A 264 15.05 11.02 4.59
CA GLN A 264 16.31 10.34 4.27
C GLN A 264 16.90 9.55 5.46
N THR A 265 16.41 9.80 6.68
CA THR A 265 16.92 9.19 7.91
C THR A 265 15.80 8.84 8.90
N GLY A 266 16.05 7.94 9.84
CA GLY A 266 15.12 7.63 10.94
C GLY A 266 13.96 6.74 10.54
N ALA A 267 14.06 6.00 9.43
CA ALA A 267 13.15 4.89 9.12
C ALA A 267 13.19 3.83 10.22
N VAL A 268 12.06 3.15 10.43
CA VAL A 268 11.95 2.03 11.39
C VAL A 268 12.88 0.91 10.95
N ASN A 269 13.68 0.38 11.87
CA ASN A 269 14.58 -0.73 11.56
C ASN A 269 13.78 -2.05 11.45
N LEU A 270 13.76 -2.62 10.25
CA LEU A 270 13.04 -3.86 9.94
C LEU A 270 13.94 -5.11 9.94
N THR A 271 15.24 -5.01 10.28
CA THR A 271 16.19 -6.14 10.15
C THR A 271 15.84 -7.38 10.98
N THR A 272 15.04 -7.21 12.03
CA THR A 272 14.57 -8.31 12.88
C THR A 272 13.31 -9.00 12.35
N LYS A 273 12.64 -8.42 11.35
CA LYS A 273 11.41 -8.97 10.77
C LYS A 273 11.68 -10.20 9.89
N GLY A 274 12.88 -10.31 9.33
CA GLY A 274 13.25 -11.39 8.40
C GLY A 274 12.48 -11.35 7.09
N TRP A 275 11.93 -10.19 6.71
CA TRP A 275 11.23 -10.01 5.45
C TRP A 275 12.22 -9.86 4.28
N PRO A 276 11.82 -10.18 3.05
CA PRO A 276 12.62 -9.88 1.85
C PRO A 276 13.11 -8.42 1.84
N GLY A 277 14.30 -8.17 1.31
CA GLY A 277 14.86 -6.81 1.26
C GLY A 277 15.12 -6.11 2.61
N THR A 278 14.97 -6.79 3.77
CA THR A 278 15.22 -6.18 5.10
C THR A 278 16.48 -6.71 5.79
N ALA A 279 17.34 -7.47 5.09
CA ALA A 279 18.54 -8.05 5.69
C ALA A 279 19.55 -6.98 6.21
N SER A 280 19.52 -5.80 5.63
CA SER A 280 20.27 -4.62 6.07
C SER A 280 19.33 -3.49 6.47
N TYR A 281 19.78 -2.65 7.40
CA TYR A 281 19.02 -1.48 7.79
C TYR A 281 19.10 -0.39 6.72
N GLU A 282 17.94 0.03 6.21
CA GLU A 282 17.79 1.20 5.35
C GLU A 282 17.23 2.36 6.16
N ALA A 283 18.02 3.43 6.28
CA ALA A 283 17.70 4.57 7.14
C ALA A 283 16.65 5.51 6.54
N TRP A 284 16.42 5.45 5.22
CA TRP A 284 15.49 6.31 4.50
C TRP A 284 14.11 5.68 4.36
N ARG A 285 13.12 6.49 3.99
CA ARG A 285 11.75 6.05 3.67
C ARG A 285 11.53 6.12 2.16
N GLY A 286 10.61 5.30 1.66
CA GLY A 286 10.31 5.20 0.24
C GLY A 286 11.29 4.31 -0.53
N ALA A 287 11.05 4.16 -1.82
CA ALA A 287 11.69 3.15 -2.66
C ALA A 287 13.12 3.48 -3.07
N MET A 288 13.46 4.76 -3.11
CA MET A 288 14.70 5.22 -3.73
C MET A 288 15.69 5.66 -2.66
N ASN A 289 16.90 5.08 -2.71
CA ASN A 289 18.00 5.52 -1.87
C ASN A 289 18.33 7.00 -2.17
N PRO A 290 18.34 7.87 -1.14
CA PRO A 290 18.61 9.30 -1.33
C PRO A 290 20.09 9.62 -1.65
N SER A 291 20.98 8.65 -1.50
CA SER A 291 22.43 8.78 -1.80
C SER A 291 22.73 8.82 -3.29
#